data_AF-A0AB33KDX9-F1
#
_entry.id   AF-A0AB33KDX9-F1
#
_cell.length_a   1.000
_cell.length_b   1.000
_cell.length_c   1.000
_cell.angle_alpha   90.00
_cell.angle_beta   90.00
_cell.angle_gamma   90.00
#
_symmetry.space_group_name_H-M   'P 1'
#
loop_
_entity.id
_entity.type
_entity.pdbx_description
1 polymer ?
#
loop_
_entity_poly.entity_id
_entity_poly.type
_entity_poly.pdbx_seq_one_letter_code
_entity_poly.pdbx_strand_id
1 'polypeptide(L)'
;MTEPTTHNYGPGHRGWGHDYAIHETINGGRELHVSGWGPLVGPMIRQDDYLLIQNGNRDTRYRVTEIEHCLDPKDMWHATLTFAPRQSEPVKEQQ
;
A
#
# COMPACT_ATOMS: atom_id res chain seq x y z
N MET A 1 16.05 -13.72 -1.05
CA MET A 1 15.03 -12.65 -1.20
C MET A 1 13.89 -12.99 -0.26
N THR A 2 13.38 -12.03 0.52
CA THR A 2 12.20 -12.25 1.36
C THR A 2 10.95 -12.17 0.49
N GLU A 3 9.91 -12.93 0.83
CA GLU A 3 8.66 -12.89 0.08
C GLU A 3 7.96 -11.53 0.27
N PRO A 4 7.34 -10.96 -0.78
CA PRO A 4 6.58 -9.72 -0.68
C PRO A 4 5.47 -9.79 0.37
N THR A 5 5.41 -8.77 1.23
CA THR A 5 4.36 -8.65 2.26
C THR A 5 3.27 -7.68 1.79
N THR A 6 2.03 -7.89 2.24
CA THR A 6 0.92 -6.95 2.01
C THR A 6 0.61 -6.16 3.28
N HIS A 7 0.68 -4.84 3.19
CA HIS A 7 0.40 -3.89 4.26
C HIS A 7 -1.00 -3.31 4.09
N ASN A 8 -1.83 -3.44 5.11
CA ASN A 8 -3.24 -3.04 5.02
C ASN A 8 -3.45 -1.62 5.56
N TYR A 9 -3.72 -0.67 4.65
CA TYR A 9 -4.15 0.70 4.95
C TYR A 9 -5.59 0.95 4.46
N GLY A 10 -6.36 -0.12 4.28
CA GLY A 10 -7.74 -0.08 3.83
C GLY A 10 -8.71 0.46 4.89
N PRO A 11 -10.02 0.49 4.59
CA PRO A 11 -11.05 0.97 5.51
C PRO A 11 -10.95 0.33 6.90
N GLY A 12 -10.90 1.16 7.95
CA GLY A 12 -10.85 0.69 9.35
C GLY A 12 -9.47 0.24 9.86
N HIS A 13 -8.44 0.24 9.01
CA HIS A 13 -7.08 -0.16 9.39
C HIS A 13 -6.12 1.02 9.61
N ARG A 14 -6.59 2.26 9.39
CA ARG A 14 -5.82 3.50 9.58
C ARG A 14 -5.95 4.01 11.01
N GLY A 15 -4.90 4.60 11.55
CA GLY A 15 -4.87 5.14 12.90
C GLY A 15 -3.58 5.88 13.21
N TRP A 16 -3.43 6.32 14.47
CA TRP A 16 -2.22 7.03 14.90
C TRP A 16 -0.98 6.13 14.72
N GLY A 17 0.04 6.61 13.99
CA GLY A 17 1.25 5.84 13.65
C GLY A 17 1.08 4.80 12.54
N HIS A 18 -0.10 4.70 11.92
CA HIS A 18 -0.39 3.84 10.77
C HIS A 18 -1.36 4.54 9.83
N ASP A 19 -0.85 5.47 9.04
CA ASP A 19 -1.64 6.27 8.11
C ASP A 19 -0.84 6.64 6.86
N TYR A 20 -1.50 7.17 5.83
CA TYR A 20 -0.86 7.65 4.61
C TYR A 20 -1.58 8.88 4.05
N ALA A 21 -0.84 9.63 3.24
CA ALA A 21 -1.33 10.71 2.41
C ALA A 21 -0.95 10.44 0.95
N ILE A 22 -1.89 10.67 0.04
CA ILE A 22 -1.65 10.64 -1.41
C ILE A 22 -1.31 12.07 -1.84
N HIS A 23 -0.11 12.27 -2.37
CA HIS A 23 0.35 13.57 -2.88
C HIS A 23 -0.02 13.75 -4.35
N GLU A 24 0.11 12.67 -5.13
CA GLU A 24 -0.16 12.70 -6.56
C GLU A 24 -0.84 11.41 -7.02
N THR A 25 -1.77 11.56 -7.98
CA THR A 25 -2.44 10.45 -8.66
C THR A 25 -2.17 10.59 -10.16
N ILE A 26 -1.45 9.63 -10.73
CA ILE A 26 -0.95 9.69 -12.10
C ILE A 26 -1.67 8.63 -12.95
N ASN A 27 -1.91 8.94 -14.23
CA ASN A 27 -2.50 8.01 -15.21
C ASN A 27 -3.83 7.38 -14.76
N GLY A 28 -4.71 8.17 -14.15
CA GLY A 28 -6.00 7.71 -13.64
C GLY A 28 -5.88 6.76 -12.44
N GLY A 29 -4.83 6.90 -11.63
CA GLY A 29 -4.59 6.08 -10.44
C GLY A 29 -3.87 4.76 -10.74
N ARG A 30 -3.22 4.65 -11.90
CA ARG A 30 -2.28 3.56 -12.18
C ARG A 30 -0.96 3.72 -11.43
N GLU A 31 -0.62 4.96 -11.08
CA GLU A 31 0.53 5.28 -10.25
C GLU A 31 0.13 6.30 -9.18
N LEU A 32 0.68 6.15 -7.97
CA LEU A 32 0.48 7.06 -6.85
C LEU A 32 1.82 7.44 -6.24
N HIS A 33 1.97 8.71 -5.86
CA HIS A 33 3.04 9.16 -4.97
C HIS A 33 2.45 9.41 -3.60
N VAL A 34 3.01 8.75 -2.59
CA VAL A 34 2.44 8.70 -1.25
C VAL A 34 3.51 8.90 -0.19
N SER A 35 3.10 9.39 0.97
CA SER A 35 3.87 9.24 2.20
C SER A 35 3.00 8.58 3.26
N GLY A 36 3.62 8.01 4.28
CA GLY A 36 2.88 7.47 5.39
C GLY A 36 3.75 7.16 6.60
N TRP A 37 3.10 6.58 7.60
CA TRP A 37 3.70 6.11 8.84
C TRP A 37 3.40 4.62 9.02
N GLY A 38 4.34 3.92 9.62
CA GLY A 38 4.18 2.52 10.04
C GLY A 38 4.80 1.50 9.08
N PRO A 39 4.52 0.20 9.30
CA PRO A 39 3.45 -0.30 10.16
C PRO A 39 3.75 -0.21 11.67
N LEU A 40 2.69 0.00 12.48
CA LEU A 40 2.76 -0.01 13.95
C LEU A 40 3.27 -1.35 14.52
N VAL A 41 2.94 -2.45 13.84
CA VAL A 41 3.33 -3.82 14.21
C VAL A 41 3.68 -4.56 12.93
N GLY A 42 4.84 -5.22 12.90
CA GLY A 42 5.30 -6.00 11.75
C GLY A 42 6.55 -5.40 11.08
N PRO A 43 6.95 -5.95 9.92
CA PRO A 43 8.13 -5.48 9.21
C PRO A 43 7.87 -4.11 8.56
N MET A 44 8.90 -3.27 8.48
CA MET A 44 8.86 -2.06 7.64
C MET A 44 8.48 -2.39 6.21
N ILE A 45 7.75 -1.49 5.55
CA ILE A 45 7.41 -1.59 4.14
C ILE A 45 8.70 -1.61 3.32
N ARG A 46 8.74 -2.42 2.26
CA ARG A 46 9.89 -2.50 1.37
C ARG A 46 9.46 -2.36 -0.07
N GLN A 47 10.44 -2.08 -0.94
CA GLN A 47 10.24 -2.25 -2.37
C GLN A 47 9.72 -3.66 -2.67
N ASP A 48 8.82 -3.76 -3.63
CA ASP A 48 8.09 -4.96 -4.05
C ASP A 48 6.99 -5.47 -3.11
N ASP A 49 6.85 -4.91 -1.90
CA ASP A 49 5.67 -5.14 -1.06
C ASP A 49 4.40 -4.56 -1.72
N TYR A 50 3.25 -4.90 -1.14
CA TYR A 50 1.96 -4.39 -1.56
C TYR A 50 1.34 -3.52 -0.48
N LEU A 51 0.66 -2.45 -0.90
CA LEU A 51 -0.21 -1.65 -0.03
C LEU A 51 -1.67 -1.81 -0.47
N LEU A 52 -2.55 -2.03 0.49
CA LEU A 52 -3.99 -1.90 0.30
C LEU A 52 -4.39 -0.47 0.66
N ILE A 53 -4.66 0.34 -0.36
CA ILE A 53 -5.02 1.76 -0.22
C ILE A 53 -6.54 1.88 -0.26
N GLN A 54 -7.11 2.67 0.67
CA GLN A 54 -8.54 2.89 0.74
C GLN A 54 -9.07 3.58 -0.53
N ASN A 55 -10.14 3.02 -1.09
CA ASN A 55 -10.89 3.56 -2.23
C ASN A 55 -12.40 3.47 -1.91
N GLY A 56 -12.94 4.54 -1.33
CA GLY A 56 -14.29 4.54 -0.76
C GLY A 56 -14.42 3.52 0.38
N ASN A 57 -15.38 2.59 0.25
CA ASN A 57 -15.62 1.49 1.19
C ASN A 57 -14.84 0.20 0.84
N ARG A 58 -13.94 0.28 -0.15
CA ARG A 58 -13.10 -0.84 -0.59
C ARG A 58 -11.63 -0.48 -0.44
N ASP A 59 -10.78 -1.45 -0.71
CA ASP A 59 -9.35 -1.24 -0.91
C ASP A 59 -8.95 -1.50 -2.37
N THR A 60 -7.88 -0.84 -2.79
CA THR A 60 -7.19 -1.06 -4.05
C THR A 60 -5.76 -1.47 -3.75
N ARG A 61 -5.29 -2.55 -4.37
CA ARG A 61 -3.92 -3.04 -4.17
C ARG A 61 -2.94 -2.37 -5.13
N TYR A 62 -1.85 -1.89 -4.57
CA TYR A 62 -0.70 -1.36 -5.29
C TYR A 62 0.57 -2.08 -4.88
N ARG A 63 1.56 -2.17 -5.78
CA ARG A 63 2.92 -2.61 -5.48
C ARG A 63 3.80 -1.39 -5.22
N VAL A 64 4.68 -1.46 -4.23
CA VAL A 64 5.73 -0.49 -3.98
C VAL A 64 6.82 -0.66 -5.03
N THR A 65 6.98 0.32 -5.91
CA THR A 65 8.06 0.30 -6.91
C THR A 65 9.30 1.00 -6.39
N GLU A 66 9.13 2.03 -5.55
CA GLU A 66 10.20 2.78 -4.92
C GLU A 66 9.78 3.16 -3.49
N ILE A 67 10.72 3.15 -2.55
CA ILE A 67 10.46 3.60 -1.17
C ILE A 67 11.71 4.22 -0.54
N GLU A 68 11.50 5.33 0.16
CA GLU A 68 12.48 6.01 0.99
C GLU A 68 11.95 6.06 2.43
N HIS A 69 12.78 5.62 3.39
CA HIS A 69 12.45 5.72 4.81
C HIS A 69 13.12 6.96 5.41
N CYS A 70 12.36 7.72 6.18
CA CYS A 70 12.89 8.86 6.90
C CYS A 70 13.63 8.40 8.16
N LEU A 71 14.66 9.14 8.53
CA LEU A 71 15.45 8.85 9.74
C LEU A 71 14.77 9.37 11.01
N ASP A 72 13.95 10.41 10.89
CA ASP A 72 13.19 11.01 11.99
C ASP A 72 11.87 11.63 11.47
N PRO A 73 10.69 11.10 11.86
CA PRO A 73 10.51 9.89 12.67
C PRO A 73 10.82 8.61 11.84
N LYS A 74 11.35 7.58 12.51
CA LYS A 74 11.88 6.35 11.85
C LYS A 74 10.83 5.48 11.17
N ASP A 75 9.56 5.71 11.48
CA ASP A 75 8.42 4.99 10.94
C ASP A 75 7.80 5.69 9.72
N MET A 76 8.29 6.88 9.35
CA MET A 76 7.82 7.61 8.19
C MET A 76 8.51 7.12 6.91
N TRP A 77 7.75 7.11 5.82
CA TRP A 77 8.22 6.70 4.50
C TRP A 77 7.56 7.51 3.39
N HIS A 78 8.25 7.59 2.26
CA HIS A 78 7.76 8.09 0.96
C HIS A 78 7.85 6.96 -0.05
N ALA A 79 6.83 6.79 -0.89
CA ALA A 79 6.82 5.70 -1.87
C ALA A 79 6.15 6.07 -3.19
N THR A 80 6.64 5.45 -4.25
CA THR A 80 5.97 5.35 -5.55
C THR A 80 5.25 4.01 -5.61
N LEU A 81 3.97 4.03 -5.96
CA LEU A 81 3.13 2.85 -6.02
C LEU A 81 2.59 2.64 -7.43
N THR A 82 2.58 1.41 -7.92
CA THR A 82 1.93 1.04 -9.18
C THR A 82 0.75 0.10 -8.94
N PHE A 83 -0.35 0.34 -9.65
CA PHE A 83 -1.56 -0.47 -9.55
C PHE A 83 -1.26 -1.95 -9.82
N ALA A 84 -1.62 -2.81 -8.85
CA ALA A 84 -1.33 -4.23 -8.88
C ALA A 84 -2.59 -5.01 -8.45
N PRO A 85 -3.58 -5.20 -9.34
CA PRO A 85 -4.85 -5.81 -8.98
C PRO A 85 -4.63 -7.20 -8.39
N ARG A 86 -5.46 -7.60 -7.41
CA ARG A 86 -5.52 -8.99 -6.97
C ARG A 86 -5.92 -9.84 -8.17
N GLN A 87 -5.21 -10.96 -8.39
CA GLN A 87 -5.71 -11.95 -9.34
C GLN A 87 -7.05 -12.42 -8.78
N SER A 88 -8.14 -12.15 -9.51
CA SER A 88 -9.44 -12.69 -9.19
C SER A 88 -9.33 -14.21 -9.21
N GLU A 89 -9.74 -14.87 -8.12
CA GLU A 89 -9.98 -16.31 -8.18
C GLU A 89 -10.94 -16.58 -9.35
N PRO A 90 -10.73 -17.63 -10.15
CA PRO A 90 -11.66 -17.97 -11.21
C PRO A 90 -13.04 -18.18 -10.58
N VAL A 91 -14.03 -17.43 -11.07
CA VAL A 91 -15.43 -17.60 -10.70
C VAL A 91 -15.78 -19.04 -11.02
N LYS A 92 -15.99 -19.88 -10.00
CA LYS A 92 -16.58 -21.20 -10.19
C LYS A 92 -18.03 -20.96 -10.60
N GLU A 93 -18.32 -21.00 -11.90
CA GLU A 93 -19.68 -21.16 -12.40
C GLU A 93 -20.25 -22.45 -11.80
N GLN A 94 -21.18 -22.30 -10.86
CA GLN A 94 -21.99 -23.41 -10.38
C GLN A 94 -23.03 -23.69 -11.47
N GLN A 95 -22.92 -24.86 -12.10
CA GLN A 95 -23.91 -25.44 -13.01
C GLN A 95 -25.14 -25.91 -12.25
#